data_AF-A0A3K0P6S0-F1
#
_entry.id   AF-A0A3K0P6S0-F1
#
_cell.length_a   1.000
_cell.length_b   1.000
_cell.length_c   1.000
_cell.angle_alpha   90.00
_cell.angle_beta   90.00
_cell.angle_gamma   90.00
#
_symmetry.space_group_name_H-M   'P 1'
#
loop_
_entity.id
_entity.type
_entity.pdbx_description
1 polymer ?
#
loop_
_entity_poly.entity_id
_entity_poly.type
_entity_poly.pdbx_seq_one_letter_code
_entity_poly.pdbx_strand_id
1 'polypeptide(L)'
;MKYAYFKLDSVVTDKYVSMYNADVKPAREHILCRLQTSLGAVGFKVIDGSFKIKIKGVYFDAVPKCDWETEDTDLIVDGKSLFLAVPDTSCADGRLLQEEIEQAEERLKAYLSFENWIFNKLGIVGLTGVFWRDSSAWAMEFSRKRDVIIFRVSLREGVVCGTVPDECLRIKHSEYVALLEE
;
A
#
# COMPACT_ATOMS: atom_id res chain seq x y z
N MET A 1 -24.07 5.57 -0.38
CA MET A 1 -23.02 6.28 -1.16
C MET A 1 -23.08 5.78 -2.59
N LYS A 2 -23.11 6.65 -3.61
CA LYS A 2 -23.14 6.23 -5.02
C LYS A 2 -21.71 6.16 -5.56
N TYR A 3 -21.46 5.25 -6.51
CA TYR A 3 -20.14 5.05 -7.10
C TYR A 3 -20.20 5.11 -8.63
N ALA A 4 -19.09 5.55 -9.22
CA ALA A 4 -18.76 5.27 -10.60
C ALA A 4 -17.63 4.24 -10.65
N TYR A 5 -17.56 3.51 -11.76
CA TYR A 5 -16.61 2.43 -11.96
C TYR A 5 -15.81 2.70 -13.23
N PHE A 6 -14.51 2.50 -13.14
CA PHE A 6 -13.59 2.67 -14.26
C PHE A 6 -12.64 1.47 -14.33
N LYS A 7 -12.01 1.29 -15.47
CA LYS A 7 -10.91 0.35 -15.65
C LYS A 7 -9.80 0.94 -16.50
N LEU A 8 -8.59 0.46 -16.30
CA LEU A 8 -7.55 0.49 -17.32
C LEU A 8 -7.68 -0.79 -18.14
N ASP A 9 -7.57 -0.71 -19.46
CA ASP A 9 -7.51 -1.95 -20.24
C ASP A 9 -6.23 -2.74 -19.93
N SER A 10 -6.11 -3.94 -20.52
CA SER A 10 -4.96 -4.80 -20.25
C SER A 10 -3.64 -4.21 -20.73
N VAL A 11 -3.63 -3.50 -21.85
CA VAL A 11 -2.42 -2.88 -22.42
C VAL A 11 -1.91 -1.77 -21.51
N VAL A 12 -2.81 -0.92 -21.03
CA VAL A 12 -2.48 0.17 -20.10
C VAL A 12 -2.10 -0.39 -18.72
N THR A 13 -2.80 -1.45 -18.26
CA THR A 13 -2.46 -2.14 -17.02
C THR A 13 -1.04 -2.70 -17.07
N ASP A 14 -0.71 -3.44 -18.13
CA ASP A 14 0.62 -4.03 -18.33
C ASP A 14 1.72 -2.98 -18.40
N LYS A 15 1.46 -1.85 -19.08
CA LYS A 15 2.37 -0.68 -19.11
C LYS A 15 2.70 -0.22 -17.68
N TYR A 16 1.70 0.04 -16.85
CA TYR A 16 1.92 0.56 -15.49
C TYR A 16 2.57 -0.46 -14.57
N VAL A 17 2.14 -1.72 -14.63
CA VAL A 17 2.74 -2.81 -13.84
C VAL A 17 4.21 -3.00 -14.23
N SER A 18 4.52 -2.99 -15.53
CA SER A 18 5.90 -3.14 -16.02
C SER A 18 6.78 -1.98 -15.58
N MET A 19 6.30 -0.74 -15.72
CA MET A 19 7.01 0.45 -15.23
C MET A 19 7.29 0.37 -13.73
N TYR A 20 6.30 0.00 -12.92
CA TYR A 20 6.50 -0.14 -11.48
C TYR A 20 7.52 -1.23 -11.12
N ASN A 21 7.42 -2.39 -11.78
CA ASN A 21 8.32 -3.52 -11.56
C ASN A 21 9.76 -3.21 -11.98
N ALA A 22 9.97 -2.33 -12.96
CA ALA A 22 11.28 -1.90 -13.40
C ALA A 22 11.87 -0.81 -12.49
N ASP A 23 11.09 0.23 -12.19
CA ASP A 23 11.64 1.49 -11.67
C ASP A 23 11.47 1.68 -10.16
N VAL A 24 10.49 1.01 -9.54
CA VAL A 24 10.08 1.30 -8.15
C VAL A 24 10.20 0.09 -7.25
N LYS A 25 9.60 -1.04 -7.66
CA LYS A 25 9.54 -2.26 -6.88
C LYS A 25 10.93 -2.74 -6.43
N PRO A 26 11.98 -2.78 -7.28
CA PRO A 26 13.28 -3.31 -6.87
C PRO A 26 13.94 -2.47 -5.78
N ALA A 27 13.87 -1.15 -5.90
CA ALA A 27 14.43 -0.24 -4.90
C ALA A 27 13.66 -0.31 -3.57
N ARG A 28 12.33 -0.39 -3.64
CA ARG A 28 11.47 -0.57 -2.45
C ARG A 28 11.78 -1.87 -1.73
N GLU A 29 11.82 -2.98 -2.47
CA GLU A 29 12.14 -4.31 -1.92
C GLU A 29 13.54 -4.34 -1.34
N HIS A 30 14.52 -3.71 -1.99
CA HIS A 30 15.88 -3.62 -1.46
C HIS A 30 15.93 -2.92 -0.08
N ILE A 31 15.20 -1.81 0.09
CA ILE A 31 15.13 -1.10 1.38
C ILE A 31 14.51 -1.99 2.45
N LEU A 32 13.37 -2.63 2.13
CA LEU A 32 12.66 -3.50 3.09
C LEU A 32 13.47 -4.75 3.43
N CYS A 33 14.07 -5.43 2.46
CA CYS A 33 14.90 -6.62 2.69
C CYS A 33 16.14 -6.30 3.53
N ARG A 34 16.77 -5.15 3.29
CA ARG A 34 17.92 -4.70 4.10
C ARG A 34 17.49 -4.46 5.54
N LEU A 35 16.39 -3.74 5.75
CA LEU A 35 15.85 -3.50 7.09
C LEU A 35 15.45 -4.82 7.77
N GLN A 36 14.81 -5.72 7.03
CA GLN A 36 14.37 -7.03 7.51
C GLN A 36 15.56 -7.85 8.01
N THR A 37 16.65 -7.87 7.23
CA THR A 37 17.89 -8.57 7.60
C THR A 37 18.54 -7.93 8.83
N SER A 38 18.59 -6.60 8.89
CA SER A 38 19.19 -5.85 9.99
C SER A 38 18.49 -6.11 11.32
N LEU A 39 17.15 -6.11 11.30
CA LEU A 39 16.32 -6.30 12.48
C LEU A 39 16.12 -7.77 12.86
N GLY A 40 16.47 -8.72 11.98
CA GLY A 40 16.11 -10.14 12.15
C GLY A 40 14.60 -10.38 12.06
N ALA A 41 13.90 -9.57 11.26
CA ALA A 41 12.46 -9.62 11.08
C ALA A 41 12.06 -10.63 9.98
N VAL A 42 10.79 -11.03 9.99
CA VAL A 42 10.17 -11.82 8.91
C VAL A 42 9.18 -11.00 8.06
N GLY A 43 8.85 -9.80 8.50
CA GLY A 43 8.00 -8.89 7.74
C GLY A 43 7.69 -7.59 8.47
N PHE A 44 6.87 -6.75 7.84
CA PHE A 44 6.51 -5.43 8.36
C PHE A 44 5.02 -5.16 8.22
N LYS A 45 4.44 -4.51 9.23
CA LYS A 45 3.12 -3.90 9.12
C LYS A 45 3.28 -2.48 8.59
N VAL A 46 3.23 -2.32 7.27
CA VAL A 46 3.43 -1.01 6.62
C VAL A 46 2.08 -0.35 6.33
N ILE A 47 1.94 0.91 6.72
CA ILE A 47 0.89 1.80 6.24
C ILE A 47 1.51 2.71 5.19
N ASP A 48 1.01 2.63 3.96
CA ASP A 48 1.42 3.45 2.83
C ASP A 48 0.26 4.38 2.48
N GLY A 49 0.34 5.64 2.88
CA GLY A 49 -0.60 6.70 2.50
C GLY A 49 0.04 7.69 1.54
N SER A 50 -0.79 8.51 0.87
CA SER A 50 -0.35 9.44 -0.19
C SER A 50 0.79 10.38 0.22
N PHE A 51 0.98 10.66 1.51
CA PHE A 51 2.03 11.55 2.03
C PHE A 51 2.81 10.96 3.21
N LYS A 52 2.55 9.70 3.58
CA LYS A 52 3.17 9.10 4.76
C LYS A 52 3.31 7.60 4.59
N ILE A 53 4.56 7.14 4.59
CA ILE A 53 4.89 5.75 4.80
C ILE A 53 5.27 5.60 6.26
N LYS A 54 4.65 4.63 6.94
CA LYS A 54 4.97 4.29 8.33
C LYS A 54 4.97 2.78 8.52
N ILE A 55 6.05 2.25 9.07
CA ILE A 55 6.16 0.90 9.61
C ILE A 55 5.54 0.96 11.01
N LYS A 56 4.33 0.42 11.13
CA LYS A 56 3.56 0.40 12.38
C LYS A 56 4.01 -0.69 13.34
N GLY A 57 4.75 -1.66 12.84
CA GLY A 57 5.35 -2.71 13.64
C GLY A 57 6.10 -3.69 12.74
N VAL A 58 6.89 -4.52 13.41
CA VAL A 58 7.82 -5.48 12.84
C VAL A 58 7.37 -6.87 13.24
N TYR A 59 7.31 -7.80 12.28
CA TYR A 59 6.93 -9.18 12.53
C TYR A 59 8.17 -10.04 12.78
N PHE A 60 8.09 -10.89 13.80
CA PHE A 60 9.11 -11.87 14.16
C PHE A 60 8.51 -13.27 14.22
N ASP A 61 9.31 -14.30 13.89
CA ASP A 61 8.94 -15.72 14.00
C ASP A 61 9.29 -16.34 15.36
N ALA A 62 9.90 -15.55 16.24
CA ALA A 62 10.20 -15.86 17.63
C ALA A 62 9.97 -14.61 18.50
N VAL A 63 9.87 -14.80 19.81
CA VAL A 63 9.73 -13.69 20.76
C VAL A 63 10.95 -12.76 20.62
N PRO A 64 10.76 -11.47 20.30
CA PRO A 64 11.86 -10.54 20.16
C PRO A 64 12.52 -10.24 21.52
N LYS A 65 13.72 -9.66 21.48
CA LYS A 65 14.51 -9.32 22.67
C LYS A 65 13.87 -8.15 23.44
N CYS A 66 14.43 -7.82 24.60
CA CYS A 66 13.91 -6.82 25.55
C CYS A 66 13.94 -5.37 25.05
N ASP A 67 14.52 -5.10 23.88
CA ASP A 67 14.51 -3.84 23.15
C ASP A 67 13.24 -3.64 22.31
N TRP A 68 12.28 -4.56 22.41
CA TRP A 68 11.00 -4.55 21.71
C TRP A 68 9.82 -4.64 22.66
N GLU A 69 8.77 -3.86 22.38
CA GLU A 69 7.45 -4.01 22.98
C GLU A 69 6.58 -4.87 22.04
N THR A 70 6.17 -6.04 22.51
CA THR A 70 5.33 -6.97 21.73
C THR A 70 3.85 -6.66 21.89
N GLU A 71 3.13 -6.62 20.77
CA GLU A 71 1.68 -6.69 20.72
C GLU A 71 1.26 -8.14 20.41
N ASP A 72 0.22 -8.63 21.09
CA ASP A 72 -0.39 -9.91 20.74
C ASP A 72 -1.02 -9.86 19.35
N THR A 73 -0.79 -10.90 18.55
CA THR A 73 -1.33 -11.02 17.19
C THR A 73 -1.86 -12.42 16.94
N ASP A 74 -3.01 -12.51 16.29
CA ASP A 74 -3.58 -13.76 15.80
C ASP A 74 -3.01 -14.16 14.42
N LEU A 75 -1.93 -13.51 13.96
CA LEU A 75 -1.40 -13.73 12.63
C LEU A 75 -0.58 -15.02 12.58
N ILE A 76 -1.04 -15.98 11.78
CA ILE A 76 -0.39 -17.28 11.57
C ILE A 76 0.13 -17.34 10.12
N VAL A 77 1.43 -17.56 9.96
CA VAL A 77 2.10 -17.78 8.67
C VAL A 77 2.79 -19.13 8.72
N ASP A 78 2.53 -19.99 7.73
CA ASP A 78 3.06 -21.35 7.65
C ASP A 78 2.86 -22.19 8.93
N GLY A 79 1.72 -22.00 9.59
CA GLY A 79 1.37 -22.70 10.83
C GLY A 79 2.10 -22.20 12.09
N LYS A 80 2.87 -21.11 12.00
CA LYS A 80 3.54 -20.45 13.12
C LYS A 80 2.89 -19.11 13.44
N SER A 81 2.66 -18.83 14.72
CA SER A 81 2.24 -17.50 15.18
C SER A 81 3.39 -16.52 15.04
N LEU A 82 3.11 -15.34 14.48
CA LEU A 82 4.07 -14.24 14.42
C LEU A 82 3.86 -13.27 15.58
N PHE A 83 4.96 -12.71 16.07
CA PHE A 83 4.96 -11.64 17.06
C PHE A 83 5.04 -10.30 16.33
N LEU A 84 4.10 -9.39 16.57
CA LEU A 84 4.21 -8.01 16.13
C LEU A 84 4.87 -7.24 17.26
N ALA A 85 5.89 -6.45 16.95
CA ALA A 85 6.52 -5.62 17.94
C ALA A 85 6.88 -4.24 17.40
N VAL A 86 7.04 -3.31 18.32
CA VAL A 86 7.57 -1.97 18.08
C VAL A 86 8.82 -1.77 18.95
N PRO A 87 9.76 -0.90 18.56
CA PRO A 87 10.93 -0.66 19.40
C PRO A 87 10.54 -0.07 20.77
N ASP A 88 11.13 -0.59 21.84
CA ASP A 88 10.98 -0.02 23.19
C ASP A 88 11.81 1.27 23.32
N THR A 89 11.17 2.40 23.07
CA THR A 89 11.81 3.72 23.12
C THR A 89 12.22 4.17 24.54
N SER A 90 11.84 3.43 25.58
CA SER A 90 12.31 3.68 26.95
C SER A 90 13.77 3.28 27.14
N CYS A 91 14.28 2.34 26.34
CA CYS A 91 15.66 1.87 26.38
C CYS A 91 16.53 2.48 25.27
N ALA A 92 17.86 2.43 25.42
CA ALA A 92 18.78 2.99 24.43
C ALA A 92 18.77 2.22 23.11
N ASP A 93 18.76 0.88 23.18
CA ASP A 93 18.79 0.01 22.01
C ASP A 93 17.49 0.15 21.19
N GLY A 94 16.33 0.20 21.84
CA GLY A 94 15.06 0.43 21.17
C GLY A 94 14.95 1.80 20.51
N ARG A 95 15.60 2.85 21.05
CA ARG A 95 15.71 4.13 20.33
C ARG A 95 16.54 4.03 19.06
N LEU A 96 17.65 3.28 19.07
CA LEU A 96 18.46 3.05 17.87
C LEU A 96 17.68 2.27 16.80
N LEU A 97 16.91 1.26 17.21
CA LEU A 97 16.02 0.53 16.30
C LEU A 97 14.94 1.44 15.69
N GLN A 98 14.35 2.32 16.50
CA GLN A 98 13.37 3.31 16.02
C GLN A 98 13.98 4.26 15.00
N GLU A 99 15.20 4.76 15.23
CA GLU A 99 15.93 5.60 14.28
C GLU A 99 16.21 4.86 12.95
N GLU A 100 16.59 3.58 13.01
CA GLU A 100 16.82 2.77 11.81
C GLU A 100 15.53 2.60 10.99
N ILE A 101 14.40 2.32 11.67
CA ILE A 101 13.08 2.23 11.04
C ILE A 101 12.69 3.56 10.40
N GLU A 102 12.87 4.70 11.08
CA GLU A 102 12.56 6.03 10.55
C GLU A 102 13.41 6.38 9.32
N GLN A 103 14.69 6.02 9.31
CA GLN A 103 15.54 6.20 8.13
C GLN A 103 15.05 5.36 6.95
N ALA A 104 14.57 4.15 7.18
CA ALA A 104 13.97 3.32 6.14
C ALA A 104 12.65 3.91 5.65
N GLU A 105 11.77 4.37 6.54
CA GLU A 105 10.52 5.07 6.20
C GLU A 105 10.78 6.29 5.31
N GLU A 106 11.80 7.09 5.63
CA GLU A 106 12.19 8.26 4.84
C GLU A 106 12.62 7.86 3.42
N ARG A 107 13.46 6.83 3.29
CA ARG A 107 13.88 6.31 1.98
C ARG A 107 12.71 5.76 1.17
N LEU A 108 11.76 5.10 1.84
CA LEU A 108 10.57 4.53 1.18
C LEU A 108 9.67 5.59 0.57
N LYS A 109 9.69 6.85 1.04
CA LYS A 109 8.86 7.94 0.46
C LYS A 109 9.14 8.16 -1.03
N ALA A 110 10.35 7.84 -1.50
CA ALA A 110 10.70 7.90 -2.93
C ALA A 110 10.15 6.70 -3.73
N TYR A 111 9.78 5.61 -3.06
CA TYR A 111 9.40 4.33 -3.67
C TYR A 111 8.09 3.80 -3.08
N LEU A 112 6.99 4.46 -3.46
CA LEU A 112 5.64 4.17 -2.94
C LEU A 112 5.16 2.74 -3.26
N SER A 113 4.13 2.29 -2.54
CA SER A 113 3.35 1.11 -2.93
C SER A 113 2.79 1.27 -4.35
N PHE A 114 2.47 0.16 -5.02
CA PHE A 114 1.93 0.19 -6.38
C PHE A 114 0.68 1.08 -6.48
N GLU A 115 -0.25 0.93 -5.53
CA GLU A 115 -1.49 1.71 -5.49
C GLU A 115 -1.22 3.22 -5.38
N ASN A 116 -0.40 3.66 -4.41
CA ASN A 116 -0.11 5.08 -4.26
C ASN A 116 0.74 5.62 -5.42
N TRP A 117 1.63 4.81 -5.97
CA TRP A 117 2.42 5.18 -7.14
C TRP A 117 1.53 5.40 -8.37
N ILE A 118 0.61 4.47 -8.67
CA ILE A 118 -0.28 4.62 -9.83
C ILE A 118 -1.28 5.75 -9.63
N PHE A 119 -1.79 5.96 -8.41
CA PHE A 119 -2.62 7.11 -8.08
C PHE A 119 -1.91 8.43 -8.35
N ASN A 120 -0.65 8.55 -7.93
CA ASN A 120 0.17 9.73 -8.23
C ASN A 120 0.44 9.89 -9.73
N LYS A 121 0.68 8.79 -10.46
CA LYS A 121 0.88 8.82 -11.92
C LYS A 121 -0.36 9.26 -12.69
N LEU A 122 -1.54 8.84 -12.23
CA LEU A 122 -2.83 9.15 -12.84
C LEU A 122 -3.43 10.49 -12.32
N GLY A 123 -2.82 11.10 -11.31
CA GLY A 123 -3.33 12.34 -10.70
C GLY A 123 -4.65 12.14 -9.95
N ILE A 124 -4.90 10.94 -9.40
CA ILE A 124 -6.11 10.61 -8.64
C ILE A 124 -5.82 10.46 -7.14
N VAL A 125 -6.84 10.66 -6.31
CA VAL A 125 -6.71 10.65 -4.85
C VAL A 125 -7.33 9.39 -4.26
N GLY A 126 -6.52 8.60 -3.56
CA GLY A 126 -6.96 7.39 -2.86
C GLY A 126 -7.74 7.67 -1.56
N LEU A 127 -8.32 6.62 -0.98
CA LEU A 127 -9.02 6.67 0.32
C LEU A 127 -8.14 7.16 1.49
N THR A 128 -6.82 6.96 1.42
CA THR A 128 -5.87 7.40 2.46
C THR A 128 -5.44 8.86 2.30
N GLY A 129 -5.80 9.50 1.18
CA GLY A 129 -5.52 10.91 0.86
C GLY A 129 -6.67 11.88 1.18
N VAL A 130 -7.72 11.45 1.90
CA VAL A 130 -9.04 12.12 2.05
C VAL A 130 -9.02 13.49 2.78
N PHE A 131 -7.87 14.13 2.96
CA PHE A 131 -7.81 15.55 3.34
C PHE A 131 -8.41 16.49 2.28
N TRP A 132 -8.67 16.00 1.06
CA TRP A 132 -9.28 16.78 -0.01
C TRP A 132 -10.81 16.71 0.05
N ARG A 133 -11.42 17.68 0.76
CA ARG A 133 -12.88 17.88 0.79
C ARG A 133 -13.49 18.16 -0.58
N ASP A 134 -12.70 18.34 -1.64
CA ASP A 134 -13.20 18.74 -2.97
C ASP A 134 -12.98 17.68 -4.06
N SER A 135 -12.51 16.48 -3.71
CA SER A 135 -12.25 15.41 -4.67
C SER A 135 -13.00 14.12 -4.34
N SER A 136 -13.30 13.35 -5.38
CA SER A 136 -13.80 11.98 -5.28
C SER A 136 -12.66 11.05 -4.88
N ALA A 137 -12.90 10.18 -3.90
CA ALA A 137 -11.94 9.17 -3.49
C ALA A 137 -12.01 7.95 -4.42
N TRP A 138 -10.83 7.47 -4.83
CA TRP A 138 -10.65 6.30 -5.66
C TRP A 138 -10.19 5.11 -4.80
N ALA A 139 -10.69 3.93 -5.11
CA ALA A 139 -10.22 2.66 -4.59
C ALA A 139 -9.80 1.78 -5.76
N MET A 140 -8.61 1.18 -5.69
CA MET A 140 -8.06 0.35 -6.74
C MET A 140 -8.18 -1.13 -6.37
N GLU A 141 -8.56 -1.95 -7.34
CA GLU A 141 -8.47 -3.40 -7.23
C GLU A 141 -7.91 -3.97 -8.56
N PHE A 142 -7.30 -5.14 -8.51
CA PHE A 142 -7.02 -5.90 -9.72
C PHE A 142 -8.24 -6.77 -10.05
N SER A 143 -8.49 -7.00 -11.33
CA SER A 143 -9.38 -8.09 -11.76
C SER A 143 -8.90 -9.41 -11.17
N ARG A 144 -9.78 -10.41 -11.10
CA ARG A 144 -9.42 -11.73 -10.59
C ARG A 144 -8.28 -12.38 -11.39
N LYS A 145 -8.23 -12.16 -12.71
CA LYS A 145 -7.12 -12.58 -13.58
C LYS A 145 -5.87 -11.70 -13.50
N ARG A 146 -5.96 -10.56 -12.80
CA ARG A 146 -4.90 -9.54 -12.63
C ARG A 146 -4.41 -8.91 -13.94
N ASP A 147 -5.20 -9.01 -14.99
CA ASP A 147 -4.93 -8.44 -16.32
C ASP A 147 -5.46 -7.01 -16.47
N VAL A 148 -6.34 -6.56 -15.57
CA VAL A 148 -6.99 -5.24 -15.64
C VAL A 148 -7.00 -4.62 -14.26
N ILE A 149 -6.64 -3.35 -14.16
CA ILE A 149 -6.87 -2.53 -12.96
C ILE A 149 -8.26 -1.91 -13.03
N ILE A 150 -9.04 -2.10 -11.98
CA ILE A 150 -10.37 -1.53 -11.84
C ILE A 150 -10.41 -0.53 -10.69
N PHE A 151 -11.24 0.49 -10.86
CA PHE A 151 -11.41 1.56 -9.89
C PHE A 151 -12.87 1.70 -9.49
N ARG A 152 -13.09 1.85 -8.19
CA ARG A 152 -14.36 2.31 -7.62
C ARG A 152 -14.18 3.74 -7.11
N VAL A 153 -15.02 4.65 -7.59
CA VAL A 153 -14.89 6.08 -7.34
C VAL A 153 -16.13 6.62 -6.64
N SER A 154 -15.96 7.30 -5.51
CA SER A 154 -17.07 7.91 -4.79
C SER A 154 -17.69 9.06 -5.59
N LEU A 155 -19.01 9.11 -5.70
CA LEU A 155 -19.71 10.23 -6.32
C LEU A 155 -20.14 11.26 -5.28
N ARG A 156 -19.91 12.54 -5.58
CA ARG A 156 -20.44 13.68 -4.82
C ARG A 156 -21.48 14.36 -5.71
N GLU A 157 -22.69 14.55 -5.19
CA GLU A 157 -23.82 15.11 -5.97
C GLU A 157 -24.09 14.36 -7.29
N GLY A 158 -23.71 13.08 -7.36
CA GLY A 158 -23.90 12.24 -8.56
C GLY A 158 -22.78 12.34 -9.61
N VAL A 159 -21.76 13.17 -9.38
CA VAL A 159 -20.62 13.36 -10.29
C VAL A 159 -19.29 12.97 -9.64
N VAL A 160 -18.30 12.68 -10.47
CA VAL A 160 -16.91 12.51 -10.03
C VAL A 160 -16.31 13.92 -9.91
N CYS A 161 -15.82 14.27 -8.72
CA CYS A 161 -15.15 15.55 -8.47
C CYS A 161 -13.63 15.36 -8.63
N GLY A 162 -13.01 16.19 -9.46
CA GLY A 162 -11.60 16.10 -9.83
C GLY A 162 -11.38 15.50 -11.23
N THR A 163 -10.12 15.26 -11.58
CA THR A 163 -9.74 14.73 -12.89
C THR A 163 -10.07 13.24 -12.99
N VAL A 164 -10.71 12.86 -14.10
CA VAL A 164 -10.78 11.46 -14.53
C VAL A 164 -9.65 11.27 -15.54
N PRO A 165 -8.70 10.34 -15.32
CA PRO A 165 -7.61 10.11 -16.27
C PRO A 165 -8.14 9.68 -17.64
N ASP A 166 -7.53 10.17 -18.72
CA ASP A 166 -7.98 9.86 -20.09
C ASP A 166 -7.84 8.36 -20.44
N GLU A 167 -6.89 7.68 -19.81
CA GLU A 167 -6.67 6.23 -19.96
C GLU A 167 -7.74 5.39 -19.23
N CYS A 168 -8.58 5.99 -18.37
CA CYS A 168 -9.63 5.29 -17.64
C CYS A 168 -10.90 5.15 -18.48
N LEU A 169 -11.29 3.90 -18.76
CA LEU A 169 -12.54 3.57 -19.42
C LEU A 169 -13.66 3.43 -18.38
N ARG A 170 -14.75 4.17 -18.55
CA ARG A 170 -15.93 4.03 -17.69
C ARG A 170 -16.64 2.70 -17.96
N ILE A 171 -16.97 1.97 -16.89
CA ILE A 171 -17.67 0.69 -16.97
C ILE A 171 -18.96 0.68 -16.14
N LYS A 172 -19.82 -0.30 -16.40
CA LYS A 172 -21.04 -0.53 -15.61
C LYS A 172 -20.70 -1.24 -14.30
N HIS A 173 -21.55 -1.08 -13.28
CA HIS A 173 -21.41 -1.81 -12.03
C HIS A 173 -21.37 -3.34 -12.23
N SER A 174 -22.23 -3.86 -13.12
CA SER A 174 -22.26 -5.29 -13.44
C SER A 174 -20.94 -5.82 -14.02
N GLU A 175 -20.27 -5.00 -14.82
CA GLU A 175 -18.95 -5.34 -15.38
C GLU A 175 -17.86 -5.28 -14.32
N TYR A 176 -17.90 -4.29 -13.42
CA TYR A 176 -17.00 -4.23 -12.27
C TYR A 176 -17.10 -5.48 -11.38
N VAL A 177 -18.32 -5.93 -11.08
CA VAL A 177 -18.54 -7.15 -10.29
C VAL A 177 -18.04 -8.38 -11.04
N ALA A 178 -18.35 -8.52 -12.34
CA ALA A 178 -17.88 -9.63 -13.15
C ALA A 178 -16.34 -9.73 -13.16
N LEU A 179 -15.64 -8.59 -13.30
CA LEU A 179 -14.16 -8.56 -13.31
C LEU A 179 -13.53 -8.94 -11.95
N LEU A 180 -14.27 -8.79 -10.84
CA LEU A 180 -13.82 -9.22 -9.51
C LEU A 180 -14.09 -10.70 -9.25
N GLU A 181 -15.15 -11.24 -9.83
CA GLU A 181 -15.61 -12.60 -9.56
C GLU A 181 -15.09 -13.65 -10.57
N GLU A 182 -14.73 -13.29 -11.81
CA GLU A 182 -14.32 -14.21 -12.89
C GLU A 182 -12.80 -14.40 -13.08
#